data_AF-A0AAE2XY60-F1
#
_entry.id   AF-A0AAE2XY60-F1
#
_cell.length_a   1.000
_cell.length_b   1.000
_cell.length_c   1.000
_cell.angle_alpha   90.00
_cell.angle_beta   90.00
_cell.angle_gamma   90.00
#
_symmetry.space_group_name_H-M   'P 1'
#
loop_
_entity.id
_entity.type
_entity.pdbx_description
1 polymer ?
#
loop_
_entity_poly.entity_id
_entity_poly.type
_entity_poly.pdbx_seq_one_letter_code
_entity_poly.pdbx_strand_id
1 'polypeptide(L)'
;MVEFEKKIRVRKDGRVVEALALFDTGSRRSYFSKAFAEKIEYEPRKEPKEIPLAVKGKNAILIGDTTVYIEVEGYILPEREIIGVVED
;
A
#
# COMPACT_ATOMS: atom_id res chain seq x y z
N MET A 1 -17.82 -8.77 -5.24
CA MET A 1 -16.53 -8.13 -4.91
C MET A 1 -16.40 -6.96 -5.83
N VAL A 2 -16.25 -5.76 -5.31
CA VAL A 2 -16.00 -4.58 -6.13
C VAL A 2 -14.49 -4.40 -6.16
N GLU A 3 -13.93 -4.45 -7.35
CA GLU A 3 -12.54 -4.17 -7.66
C GLU A 3 -12.56 -3.07 -8.73
N PHE A 4 -11.98 -1.91 -8.42
CA PHE A 4 -11.75 -0.88 -9.41
C PHE A 4 -10.42 -0.21 -9.16
N GLU A 5 -9.81 0.27 -10.23
CA GLU A 5 -8.54 0.99 -10.17
C GLU A 5 -8.77 2.48 -10.20
N LYS A 6 -8.05 3.23 -9.36
CA LYS A 6 -8.10 4.68 -9.37
C LYS A 6 -6.74 5.27 -9.03
N LYS A 7 -6.44 6.42 -9.65
CA LYS A 7 -5.26 7.19 -9.28
C LYS A 7 -5.43 7.80 -7.90
N ILE A 8 -4.42 7.65 -7.07
CA ILE A 8 -4.32 8.27 -5.75
C ILE A 8 -2.99 9.02 -5.65
N ARG A 9 -2.92 9.94 -4.69
CA ARG A 9 -1.66 10.58 -4.30
C ARG A 9 -1.27 10.09 -2.91
N VAL A 10 -0.03 9.63 -2.78
CA VAL A 10 0.56 9.24 -1.50
C VAL A 10 1.49 10.34 -1.03
N ARG A 11 1.26 10.82 0.19
CA ARG A 11 1.99 11.95 0.78
C ARG A 11 2.79 11.46 1.98
N LYS A 12 4.11 11.71 1.96
CA LYS A 12 5.03 11.37 3.06
C LYS A 12 6.21 12.34 3.09
N ASP A 13 6.54 12.87 4.26
CA ASP A 13 7.71 13.74 4.48
C ASP A 13 7.85 14.88 3.45
N GLY A 14 6.72 15.50 3.10
CA GLY A 14 6.66 16.58 2.10
C GLY A 14 6.72 16.12 0.63
N ARG A 15 6.98 14.84 0.37
CA ARG A 15 6.92 14.22 -0.96
C ARG A 15 5.49 13.83 -1.31
N VAL A 16 5.15 13.92 -2.59
CA VAL A 16 3.88 13.47 -3.15
C VAL A 16 4.18 12.58 -4.35
N VAL A 17 3.71 11.34 -4.32
CA VAL A 17 3.90 10.36 -5.39
C VAL A 17 2.55 9.85 -5.84
N GLU A 18 2.32 9.83 -7.15
CA GLU A 18 1.10 9.28 -7.74
C GLU A 18 1.20 7.75 -7.87
N ALA A 19 0.09 7.07 -7.58
CA ALA A 19 -0.05 5.63 -7.73
C ALA A 19 -1.38 5.29 -8.40
N LEU A 20 -1.40 4.18 -9.13
CA LEU A 20 -2.64 3.50 -9.46
C LEU A 20 -2.93 2.51 -8.33
N ALA A 21 -4.06 2.67 -7.64
CA ALA A 21 -4.47 1.82 -6.53
C ALA A 21 -5.68 0.99 -6.91
N LEU A 22 -5.65 -0.30 -6.56
CA LEU A 22 -6.78 -1.21 -6.62
C LEU A 22 -7.59 -1.07 -5.32
N PHE A 23 -8.84 -0.66 -5.44
CA PHE A 23 -9.78 -0.62 -4.32
C PHE A 23 -10.45 -1.97 -4.20
N ASP A 24 -9.89 -2.82 -3.34
CA ASP A 24 -10.32 -4.19 -3.12
C ASP A 24 -11.02 -4.36 -1.77
N THR A 25 -12.35 -4.56 -1.83
CA THR A 25 -13.20 -4.82 -0.66
C THR A 25 -12.99 -6.20 -0.02
N GLY A 26 -12.34 -7.13 -0.71
CA GLY A 26 -11.94 -8.43 -0.20
C GLY A 26 -10.67 -8.40 0.65
N SER A 27 -9.89 -7.30 0.59
CA SER A 27 -8.67 -7.16 1.37
C SER A 27 -8.92 -6.62 2.77
N ARG A 28 -8.29 -7.27 3.75
CA ARG A 28 -8.33 -6.81 5.16
C ARG A 28 -7.41 -5.62 5.41
N ARG A 29 -6.40 -5.41 4.57
CA ARG A 29 -5.38 -4.37 4.72
C ARG A 29 -4.94 -3.83 3.35
N SER A 30 -4.37 -2.63 3.36
CA SER A 30 -3.76 -2.03 2.19
C SER A 30 -2.28 -2.43 2.09
N TYR A 31 -1.81 -2.60 0.86
CA TYR A 31 -0.43 -2.97 0.57
C TYR A 31 0.14 -2.12 -0.56
N PHE A 32 1.43 -1.80 -0.47
CA PHE A 32 2.22 -1.26 -1.55
C PHE A 32 3.16 -2.31 -2.11
N SER A 33 3.37 -2.27 -3.42
CA SER A 33 4.46 -3.01 -4.03
C SER A 33 5.81 -2.41 -3.60
N LYS A 34 6.84 -3.25 -3.50
CA LYS A 34 8.23 -2.83 -3.24
C LYS A 34 8.67 -1.65 -4.12
N ALA A 35 8.45 -1.75 -5.44
CA ALA A 35 8.85 -0.73 -6.41
C ALA A 35 8.15 0.63 -6.17
N PHE A 36 6.94 0.64 -5.63
CA PHE A 36 6.28 1.87 -5.23
C PHE A 36 6.84 2.39 -3.90
N ALA A 37 7.00 1.51 -2.92
CA ALA A 37 7.49 1.85 -1.59
C ALA A 37 8.92 2.44 -1.61
N GLU A 38 9.78 2.00 -2.52
CA GLU A 38 11.14 2.55 -2.71
C GLU A 38 11.12 4.05 -3.06
N LYS A 39 10.06 4.57 -3.70
CA LYS A 39 9.93 5.99 -4.05
C LYS A 39 9.60 6.89 -2.86
N ILE A 40 8.96 6.32 -1.85
CA ILE A 40 8.46 7.03 -0.66
C ILE A 40 9.18 6.62 0.62
N GLU A 41 10.18 5.74 0.50
CA GLU A 41 10.88 5.08 1.60
C GLU A 41 9.94 4.21 2.46
N TYR A 42 10.46 3.11 2.98
CA TYR A 42 9.74 2.24 3.91
C TYR A 42 10.72 1.62 4.90
N GLU A 43 10.19 1.17 6.03
CA GLU A 43 10.97 0.49 7.04
C GLU A 43 10.97 -1.01 6.75
N PRO A 44 12.14 -1.62 6.47
CA PRO A 44 12.21 -3.05 6.23
C PRO A 44 11.93 -3.82 7.53
N ARG A 45 11.20 -4.92 7.42
CA ARG A 45 11.04 -5.88 8.51
C ARG A 45 12.35 -6.64 8.73
N LYS A 46 12.67 -6.90 10.00
CA LYS A 46 13.76 -7.80 10.37
C LYS A 46 13.55 -9.22 9.83
N GLU A 47 12.29 -9.66 9.84
CA GLU A 47 11.88 -10.98 9.38
C GLU A 47 10.73 -10.81 8.37
N PRO A 48 11.01 -10.97 7.06
CA PRO A 48 9.97 -11.04 6.05
C PRO A 48 8.99 -12.17 6.35
N LYS A 49 7.70 -11.95 6.09
CA LYS A 49 6.65 -12.92 6.40
C LYS A 49 5.75 -13.17 5.21
N GLU A 50 5.57 -14.44 4.85
CA GLU A 50 4.58 -14.83 3.85
C GLU A 50 3.17 -14.56 4.40
N ILE A 51 2.37 -13.85 3.61
CA ILE A 51 0.98 -13.49 3.94
C ILE A 51 0.05 -13.87 2.78
N PRO A 52 -1.18 -14.32 3.08
CA PRO A 52 -2.19 -14.51 2.04
C PRO A 52 -2.66 -13.15 1.54
N LEU A 53 -2.78 -13.00 0.22
CA LEU A 53 -3.46 -11.87 -0.40
C LEU A 53 -4.97 -12.13 -0.41
N ALA A 54 -5.74 -11.07 -0.67
CA ALA A 54 -7.19 -11.14 -0.88
C ALA A 54 -7.61 -11.86 -2.18
N VAL A 55 -6.69 -12.61 -2.80
CA VAL A 55 -6.89 -13.36 -4.03
C VAL A 55 -6.65 -14.84 -3.74
N LYS A 56 -7.60 -15.70 -4.11
CA LYS A 56 -7.56 -17.13 -3.81
C LYS A 56 -6.27 -17.78 -4.32
N GLY A 57 -5.49 -18.35 -3.39
CA GLY A 57 -4.27 -19.09 -3.70
C GLY A 57 -3.05 -18.21 -3.99
N LYS A 58 -3.14 -16.89 -3.80
CA LYS A 58 -1.98 -15.99 -3.91
C LYS A 58 -1.46 -15.60 -2.54
N ASN A 59 -0.15 -15.70 -2.39
CA ASN A 59 0.60 -15.20 -1.25
C ASN A 59 1.57 -14.10 -1.72
N ALA A 60 2.02 -13.29 -0.77
CA ALA A 60 3.12 -12.35 -0.97
C ALA A 60 4.03 -12.34 0.25
N ILE A 61 5.27 -11.89 0.08
CA ILE A 61 6.21 -11.70 1.17
C ILE A 61 6.06 -10.27 1.69
N LEU A 62 5.58 -10.11 2.93
CA LEU A 62 5.55 -8.84 3.64
C LEU A 62 6.96 -8.49 4.11
N ILE A 63 7.60 -7.53 3.43
CA ILE A 63 9.00 -7.15 3.62
C ILE A 63 9.20 -5.88 4.46
N GLY A 64 8.13 -5.13 4.76
CA GLY A 64 8.23 -3.87 5.50
C GLY A 64 6.90 -3.17 5.67
N ASP A 65 6.95 -1.92 6.13
CA ASP A 65 5.80 -1.02 6.18
C ASP A 65 6.21 0.47 6.13
N THR A 66 5.24 1.33 5.83
CA THR A 66 5.44 2.78 5.77
C THR A 66 4.18 3.48 6.29
N THR A 67 4.37 4.65 6.92
CA THR A 67 3.27 5.49 7.40
C THR A 67 3.09 6.67 6.45
N VAL A 68 1.90 6.85 5.89
CA VAL A 68 1.62 7.84 4.85
C VAL A 68 0.26 8.51 5.04
N TYR A 69 0.05 9.67 4.40
CA TYR A 69 -1.29 10.16 4.11
C TYR A 69 -1.69 9.74 2.69
N ILE A 70 -2.94 9.32 2.53
CA ILE A 70 -3.52 9.02 1.22
C ILE A 70 -4.43 10.15 0.82
N GLU A 71 -4.38 10.52 -0.45
CA GLU A 71 -5.29 11.48 -1.04
C GLU A 71 -5.99 10.87 -2.25
N VAL A 72 -7.33 10.97 -2.24
CA VAL A 72 -8.22 10.44 -3.26
C VAL A 72 -9.09 11.57 -3.77
N GLU A 73 -9.08 11.84 -5.08
CA GLU A 73 -9.87 12.91 -5.71
C GLU A 73 -9.71 14.30 -5.08
N GLY A 74 -8.49 14.64 -4.65
CA GLY A 74 -8.23 15.94 -4.00
C GLY A 74 -8.50 15.97 -2.50
N TYR A 75 -9.09 14.90 -1.94
CA TYR A 75 -9.38 14.79 -0.52
C TYR A 75 -8.30 13.98 0.19
N ILE A 76 -7.56 14.64 1.09
CA ILE A 76 -6.59 13.97 1.96
C ILE A 76 -7.38 13.27 3.06
N LEU A 77 -7.18 11.96 3.21
CA LEU A 77 -7.78 11.21 4.31
C LEU A 77 -7.27 11.77 5.64
N PRO A 78 -8.14 11.84 6.67
CA PRO A 78 -7.82 12.52 7.92
C PRO A 78 -6.76 11.80 8.73
N GLU A 79 -6.67 10.48 8.58
CA GLU A 79 -5.77 9.63 9.35
C GLU A 79 -4.52 9.25 8.54
N ARG A 80 -3.42 9.02 9.28
CA ARG A 80 -2.24 8.39 8.70
C ARG A 80 -2.49 6.90 8.60
N GLU A 81 -2.19 6.34 7.45
CA GLU A 81 -2.32 4.92 7.19
C GLU A 81 -0.96 4.24 7.36
N ILE A 82 -0.95 3.10 8.06
CA ILE A 82 0.20 2.19 8.08
C ILE A 82 -0.02 1.15 6.97
N ILE A 83 0.79 1.24 5.93
CA ILE A 83 0.65 0.41 4.73
C ILE A 83 1.79 -0.62 4.71
N GLY A 84 1.44 -1.90 4.56
CA GLY A 84 2.43 -2.97 4.42
C GLY A 84 3.10 -2.94 3.05
N VAL A 85 4.39 -3.26 2.99
CA VAL A 85 5.13 -3.39 1.72
C VAL A 85 5.32 -4.86 1.39
N VAL A 86 4.91 -5.25 0.19
CA VAL A 86 4.95 -6.64 -0.27
C VAL A 86 5.81 -6.82 -1.52
N GLU A 87 6.39 -8.00 -1.62
CA GLU A 87 7.12 -8.56 -2.76
C GLU A 87 6.42 -9.85 -3.19
N ASP A 88 6.16 -9.96 -4.50
CA ASP A 88 5.53 -11.07 -5.23
C ASP A 88 6.63 -11.81 -6.01
#